data_AF-A0A6J1WK42-F1
#
_entry.id   AF-A0A6J1WK42-F1
#
_cell.length_a   1.000
_cell.length_b   1.000
_cell.length_c   1.000
_cell.angle_alpha   90.00
_cell.angle_beta   90.00
_cell.angle_gamma   90.00
#
_symmetry.space_group_name_H-M   'P 1'
#
loop_
_entity.id
_entity.type
_entity.pdbx_description
1 polymer ?
#
loop_
_entity_poly.entity_id
_entity_poly.type
_entity_poly.pdbx_seq_one_letter_code
_entity_poly.pdbx_strand_id
1 'polypeptide(L)'
;TAIRQAPGSIFTVGSGEPCLGSDRSTGGVCLSRNQCNTQGGKAIGFCGVFATCCSLNACDVRTNTKVAVFINPPLNKESSGLECSYNVEINNNNVCQMRIDFETFNLAPPTTIEPVENVTQRPGYTCRNDIFQVTNLQANSDFLPALCGDNNGQH
;
A
#
# COMPACT_ATOMS: atom_id res chain seq x y z
N THR A 1 -29.56 -3.47 -6.07
CA THR A 1 -28.27 -3.36 -6.78
C THR A 1 -27.21 -3.94 -5.87
N ALA A 2 -26.73 -5.14 -6.17
CA ALA A 2 -25.95 -5.95 -5.22
C ALA A 2 -24.54 -5.38 -5.02
N ILE A 3 -24.19 -5.06 -3.77
CA ILE A 3 -22.83 -4.76 -3.35
C ILE A 3 -22.06 -6.07 -3.49
N ARG A 4 -21.16 -6.16 -4.48
CA ARG A 4 -20.22 -7.26 -4.59
C ARG A 4 -19.30 -7.21 -3.37
N GLN A 5 -19.57 -8.06 -2.39
CA GLN A 5 -18.58 -8.41 -1.37
C GLN A 5 -17.42 -9.09 -2.10
N ALA A 6 -16.25 -8.45 -2.08
CA ALA A 6 -15.01 -9.08 -2.49
C ALA A 6 -14.75 -10.30 -1.58
N PRO A 7 -14.25 -11.43 -2.13
CA PRO A 7 -14.08 -12.66 -1.37
C PRO A 7 -13.03 -12.43 -0.27
N GLY A 8 -13.47 -12.54 0.99
CA GLY A 8 -12.66 -12.75 2.19
C GLY A 8 -11.26 -12.11 2.21
N SER A 9 -11.19 -10.77 2.30
CA SER A 9 -9.95 -10.11 2.70
C SER A 9 -9.63 -10.52 4.15
N ILE A 10 -8.39 -10.97 4.38
CA ILE A 10 -7.90 -11.40 5.69
C ILE A 10 -7.73 -10.21 6.64
N PHE A 11 -7.77 -8.98 6.10
CA PHE A 11 -7.74 -7.73 6.82
C PHE A 11 -9.09 -7.03 6.66
N THR A 12 -10.00 -7.20 7.62
CA THR A 12 -11.21 -6.39 7.68
C THR A 12 -10.82 -4.91 7.87
N VAL A 13 -10.63 -4.18 6.76
CA VAL A 13 -10.72 -2.72 6.73
C VAL A 13 -12.05 -2.42 7.41
N GLY A 14 -11.97 -1.80 8.59
CA GLY A 14 -13.06 -1.84 9.55
C GLY A 14 -14.38 -1.46 8.89
N SER A 15 -15.44 -2.19 9.23
CA SER A 15 -16.83 -1.99 8.81
C SER A 15 -17.43 -0.68 9.34
N GLY A 16 -16.69 0.43 9.22
CA GLY A 16 -17.05 1.75 9.67
C GLY A 16 -17.71 2.56 8.56
N GLU A 17 -18.51 3.55 8.95
CA GLU A 17 -19.14 4.45 8.00
C GLU A 17 -18.10 5.27 7.21
N PRO A 18 -18.32 5.50 5.91
CA PRO A 18 -17.43 6.35 5.13
C PRO A 18 -17.46 7.79 5.65
N CYS A 19 -16.31 8.44 5.66
CA CYS A 19 -16.16 9.82 6.13
C CYS A 19 -15.20 10.59 5.24
N LEU A 20 -15.21 11.92 5.38
CA LEU A 20 -14.28 12.82 4.73
C LEU A 20 -13.41 13.52 5.78
N GLY A 21 -12.18 13.81 5.40
CA GLY A 21 -11.25 14.62 6.19
C GLY A 21 -11.75 16.04 6.39
N SER A 22 -11.08 16.78 7.28
CA SER A 22 -11.39 18.18 7.57
C SER A 22 -11.35 19.08 6.33
N ASP A 23 -10.56 18.71 5.32
CA ASP A 23 -10.43 19.38 4.02
C ASP A 23 -11.51 18.97 3.00
N ARG A 24 -12.37 18.00 3.35
CA ARG A 24 -13.39 17.39 2.47
C ARG A 24 -12.87 16.81 1.16
N SER A 25 -11.56 16.60 1.05
CA SER A 25 -10.91 16.10 -0.17
C SER A 25 -10.46 14.65 -0.01
N THR A 26 -10.00 14.30 1.20
CA THR A 26 -9.49 12.97 1.50
C THR A 26 -10.60 12.10 2.10
N GLY A 27 -10.85 10.93 1.50
CA GLY A 27 -11.77 9.92 2.02
C GLY A 27 -11.14 9.06 3.12
N GLY A 28 -11.99 8.57 4.02
CA GLY A 28 -11.61 7.64 5.07
C GLY A 28 -12.79 6.80 5.57
N VAL A 29 -12.52 6.03 6.61
CA VAL A 29 -13.52 5.22 7.33
C VAL A 29 -13.54 5.61 8.80
N CYS A 30 -14.72 5.62 9.39
CA CYS A 30 -14.89 5.92 10.81
C CYS A 30 -14.38 4.77 11.67
N LEU A 31 -13.26 5.03 12.36
CA LEU A 31 -12.64 4.08 13.28
C LEU A 31 -12.36 4.78 14.61
N SER A 32 -12.22 3.99 15.69
CA SER A 32 -11.61 4.55 16.90
C SER A 32 -10.18 5.00 16.59
N ARG A 33 -9.66 5.98 17.34
CA ARG A 33 -8.27 6.45 17.20
C ARG A 33 -7.27 5.28 17.27
N ASN A 34 -7.51 4.36 18.20
CA ASN A 34 -6.68 3.18 18.37
C ASN A 34 -6.73 2.27 17.15
N GLN A 35 -7.92 1.94 16.64
CA GLN A 35 -8.06 1.13 15.42
C GLN A 35 -7.36 1.76 14.22
N CYS A 36 -7.56 3.07 14.02
CA CYS A 36 -6.93 3.82 12.94
C CYS A 36 -5.40 3.70 12.99
N ASN A 37 -4.82 3.98 14.16
CA ASN A 37 -3.37 3.87 14.37
C ASN A 37 -2.87 2.43 14.19
N THR A 38 -3.60 1.43 14.73
CA THR A 38 -3.19 0.02 14.62
C THR A 38 -3.20 -0.52 13.20
N GLN A 39 -4.04 0.04 12.32
CA GLN A 39 -4.11 -0.34 10.91
C GLN A 39 -3.08 0.42 10.05
N GLY A 40 -2.29 1.33 10.63
CA GLY A 40 -1.38 2.19 9.89
C GLY A 40 -2.06 3.36 9.19
N GLY A 41 -3.29 3.70 9.56
CA GLY A 41 -4.02 4.83 9.01
C GLY A 41 -3.69 6.16 9.69
N LYS A 42 -4.06 7.26 9.02
CA LYS A 42 -3.93 8.62 9.54
C LYS A 42 -5.29 9.19 9.91
N ALA A 43 -5.38 9.75 11.11
CA ALA A 43 -6.54 10.52 11.55
C ALA A 43 -6.63 11.83 10.76
N ILE A 44 -7.59 11.94 9.84
CA ILE A 44 -7.81 13.10 8.95
C ILE A 44 -9.02 13.95 9.35
N GLY A 45 -9.79 13.52 10.35
CA GLY A 45 -10.96 14.25 10.82
C GLY A 45 -11.67 13.54 11.97
N PHE A 46 -12.88 13.98 12.30
CA PHE A 46 -13.75 13.38 13.31
C PHE A 46 -15.06 12.97 12.67
N CYS A 47 -15.62 11.84 13.09
CA CYS A 47 -16.92 11.37 12.63
C CYS A 47 -17.73 10.76 13.79
N GLY A 48 -17.68 11.43 14.93
CA GLY A 48 -18.33 11.03 16.17
C GLY A 48 -17.52 11.54 17.37
N VAL A 49 -18.07 11.36 18.58
CA VAL A 49 -17.41 11.82 19.82
C VAL A 49 -16.18 10.96 20.16
N PHE A 50 -16.24 9.67 19.83
CA PHE A 50 -15.17 8.69 20.11
C PHE A 50 -14.55 8.07 18.84
N ALA A 51 -14.85 8.65 17.67
CA ALA A 51 -14.42 8.15 16.37
C ALA A 51 -13.69 9.22 15.57
N THR A 52 -12.65 8.80 14.86
CA THR A 52 -11.89 9.63 13.94
C THR A 52 -12.13 9.15 12.52
N CYS A 53 -12.12 10.08 11.58
CA CYS A 53 -12.07 9.73 10.18
C CYS A 53 -10.65 9.25 9.86
N CYS A 54 -10.51 7.96 9.58
CA CYS A 54 -9.23 7.32 9.35
C CYS A 54 -8.99 7.13 7.86
N SER A 55 -7.91 7.71 7.33
CA SER A 55 -7.47 7.43 5.97
C SER A 55 -6.39 6.37 5.99
N LEU A 56 -6.67 5.24 5.34
CA LEU A 56 -5.67 4.21 5.01
C LEU A 56 -4.92 4.55 3.71
N ASN A 57 -5.42 5.54 2.96
CA ASN A 57 -4.83 6.04 1.73
C ASN A 57 -3.80 7.14 2.03
N ALA A 58 -2.82 6.85 2.88
CA ALA A 58 -1.88 7.84 3.39
C ALA A 58 -0.46 7.54 2.92
N CYS A 59 0.20 8.49 2.25
CA CYS A 59 1.64 8.41 1.97
C CYS A 59 2.49 8.90 3.14
N ASP A 60 3.75 8.49 3.11
CA ASP A 60 4.80 8.86 4.07
C ASP A 60 4.44 8.49 5.50
N VAL A 61 3.85 7.31 5.63
CA VAL A 61 3.44 6.75 6.91
C VAL A 61 4.56 5.90 7.50
N ARG A 62 4.72 6.00 8.81
CA ARG A 62 5.53 5.08 9.61
C ARG A 62 4.63 4.28 10.53
N THR A 63 4.83 2.97 10.57
CA THR A 63 4.12 2.06 11.47
C THR A 63 5.07 1.10 12.16
N ASN A 64 4.79 0.79 13.42
CA ASN A 64 5.44 -0.27 14.19
C ASN A 64 4.45 -1.36 14.62
N THR A 65 3.26 -1.38 14.00
CA THR A 65 2.19 -2.30 14.34
C THR A 65 2.50 -3.69 13.78
N LYS A 66 2.03 -4.73 14.47
CA LYS A 66 2.23 -6.13 14.04
C LYS A 66 1.60 -6.42 12.67
N VAL A 67 0.50 -5.73 12.37
CA VAL A 67 -0.28 -5.84 11.14
C VAL A 67 -0.68 -4.43 10.73
N ALA A 68 -0.48 -4.07 9.46
CA ALA A 68 -0.87 -2.79 8.89
C ALA A 68 -1.44 -3.01 7.49
N VAL A 69 -2.34 -2.12 7.08
CA VAL A 69 -2.93 -2.12 5.74
C VAL A 69 -2.51 -0.83 5.04
N PHE A 70 -1.97 -0.97 3.84
CA PHE A 70 -1.52 0.15 3.03
C PHE A 70 -2.35 0.22 1.76
N ILE A 71 -2.83 1.41 1.45
CA ILE A 71 -3.57 1.66 0.22
C ILE A 71 -2.91 2.86 -0.42
N ASN A 72 -2.44 2.71 -1.65
CA ASN A 72 -1.90 3.85 -2.39
C ASN A 72 -3.00 4.91 -2.55
N PRO A 73 -2.66 6.22 -2.51
CA PRO A 73 -3.63 7.26 -2.81
C PRO A 73 -4.28 7.04 -4.18
N PRO A 74 -5.51 7.55 -4.37
CA PRO A 74 -6.21 7.41 -5.64
C PRO A 74 -5.36 8.03 -6.76
N LEU A 75 -5.17 7.26 -7.83
CA LEU A 75 -4.49 7.70 -9.05
C LEU A 75 -5.33 8.77 -9.75
N ASN A 76 -5.11 10.03 -9.43
CA ASN A 76 -5.62 11.15 -10.21
C ASN A 76 -4.55 11.63 -11.20
N LYS A 77 -4.91 12.50 -12.16
CA LYS A 77 -3.97 12.99 -13.18
C LYS A 77 -2.76 13.73 -12.58
N GLU A 78 -2.94 14.30 -11.38
CA GLU A 78 -1.91 14.94 -10.56
C GLU A 78 -0.98 13.93 -9.84
N SER A 79 -1.29 12.63 -9.90
CA SER A 79 -0.50 11.56 -9.28
C SER A 79 0.70 11.09 -10.11
N SER A 80 0.85 11.60 -11.34
CA SER A 80 1.99 11.28 -12.20
C SER A 80 3.30 11.76 -11.55
N GLY A 81 4.12 10.83 -11.07
CA GLY A 81 5.38 11.12 -10.38
C GLY A 81 5.28 11.24 -8.86
N LEU A 82 4.14 10.88 -8.24
CA LEU A 82 4.07 10.72 -6.79
C LEU A 82 4.90 9.52 -6.34
N GLU A 83 5.90 9.76 -5.52
CA GLU A 83 6.56 8.73 -4.71
C GLU A 83 5.82 8.65 -3.37
N CYS A 84 5.37 7.45 -3.01
CA CYS A 84 4.62 7.21 -1.78
C CYS A 84 5.40 6.23 -0.92
N SER A 85 5.98 6.70 0.19
CA SER A 85 6.79 5.85 1.05
C SER A 85 5.97 5.28 2.23
N TYR A 86 6.21 4.01 2.54
CA TYR A 86 5.66 3.35 3.73
C TYR A 86 6.80 2.73 4.53
N ASN A 87 6.97 3.19 5.75
CA ASN A 87 8.06 2.78 6.63
C ASN A 87 7.56 1.84 7.72
N VAL A 88 7.97 0.58 7.65
CA VAL A 88 7.66 -0.42 8.69
C VAL A 88 8.85 -0.53 9.65
N GLU A 89 8.61 -0.17 10.91
CA GLU A 89 9.55 -0.31 12.01
C GLU A 89 9.36 -1.64 12.74
N ILE A 90 10.36 -2.52 12.66
CA ILE A 90 10.39 -3.74 13.45
C ILE A 90 11.16 -3.47 14.73
N ASN A 91 10.45 -3.13 15.80
CA ASN A 91 11.04 -2.84 17.12
C ASN A 91 11.19 -4.08 18.01
N ASN A 92 10.65 -5.23 17.59
CA ASN A 92 10.70 -6.48 18.34
C ASN A 92 11.76 -7.41 17.73
N ASN A 93 12.82 -7.67 18.49
CA ASN A 93 13.95 -8.53 18.06
C ASN A 93 13.57 -10.01 17.86
N ASN A 94 12.36 -10.43 18.25
CA ASN A 94 11.85 -11.78 18.00
C ASN A 94 11.13 -11.92 16.64
N VAL A 95 11.06 -10.85 15.84
CA VAL A 95 10.46 -10.91 14.50
C VAL A 95 11.53 -11.33 13.49
N CYS A 96 11.36 -12.51 12.90
CA CYS A 96 12.32 -13.06 11.94
C CYS A 96 11.97 -12.75 10.48
N GLN A 97 10.69 -12.47 10.19
CA GLN A 97 10.20 -12.30 8.82
C GLN A 97 9.00 -11.36 8.79
N MET A 98 8.95 -10.53 7.76
CA MET A 98 7.77 -9.78 7.36
C MET A 98 7.13 -10.47 6.15
N ARG A 99 5.81 -10.59 6.17
CA ARG A 99 5.00 -11.04 5.03
C ARG A 99 4.23 -9.84 4.50
N ILE A 100 4.18 -9.70 3.18
CA ILE A 100 3.43 -8.66 2.48
C ILE A 100 2.37 -9.38 1.66
N ASP A 101 1.10 -9.06 1.87
CA ASP A 101 -0.01 -9.65 1.12
C ASP A 101 -0.60 -8.59 0.18
N PHE A 102 -0.72 -8.94 -1.11
CA PHE A 102 -1.28 -8.07 -2.14
C PHE A 102 -2.77 -8.36 -2.32
N GLU A 103 -3.62 -7.84 -1.44
CA GLU A 103 -5.09 -7.96 -1.57
C GLU A 103 -5.57 -7.45 -2.93
N THR A 104 -5.15 -6.23 -3.28
CA THR A 104 -5.28 -5.66 -4.63
C THR A 104 -3.97 -5.01 -5.04
N PHE A 105 -3.40 -5.45 -6.16
CA PHE A 105 -2.21 -4.91 -6.80
C PHE A 105 -2.42 -4.90 -8.31
N ASN A 106 -2.60 -3.70 -8.85
CA ASN A 106 -2.68 -3.46 -10.29
C ASN A 106 -1.97 -2.14 -10.58
N LEU A 107 -0.78 -2.26 -11.17
CA LEU A 107 0.05 -1.15 -11.62
C LEU A 107 0.21 -1.20 -13.14
N ALA A 108 0.74 -0.14 -13.74
CA ALA A 108 1.10 -0.16 -15.15
C ALA A 108 1.94 -1.40 -15.52
N PRO A 109 1.71 -2.01 -16.70
CA PRO A 109 2.43 -3.20 -17.11
C PRO A 109 3.94 -2.90 -17.32
N PRO A 110 4.80 -3.93 -17.26
CA PRO A 110 6.22 -3.76 -17.53
C PRO A 110 6.45 -3.34 -18.98
N THR A 111 7.49 -2.53 -19.20
CA THR A 111 7.99 -2.22 -20.54
C THR A 111 8.93 -3.31 -21.04
N THR A 112 8.76 -3.71 -22.29
CA THR A 112 9.66 -4.62 -22.99
C THR A 112 10.99 -3.93 -23.29
N ILE A 113 12.08 -4.61 -23.00
CA ILE A 113 13.43 -4.23 -23.42
C ILE A 113 13.81 -5.17 -24.55
N GLU A 114 14.04 -4.62 -25.74
CA GLU A 114 14.49 -5.39 -26.89
C GLU A 114 15.84 -6.05 -26.61
N PRO A 115 16.04 -7.31 -27.05
CA PRO A 115 17.30 -7.98 -26.87
C PRO A 115 18.43 -7.26 -27.62
N VAL A 116 19.56 -7.10 -26.96
CA VAL A 116 20.80 -6.63 -27.59
C VAL A 116 21.44 -7.80 -28.31
N GLU A 117 21.64 -7.65 -29.62
CA GLU A 117 22.27 -8.66 -30.48
C GLU A 117 23.63 -9.09 -29.89
N ASN A 118 23.87 -10.40 -29.79
CA ASN A 118 25.06 -11.02 -29.18
C ASN A 118 25.26 -10.82 -27.67
N VAL A 119 24.28 -10.26 -26.94
CA VAL A 119 24.37 -10.08 -25.47
C VAL A 119 23.23 -10.77 -24.74
N THR A 120 21.99 -10.64 -25.21
CA THR A 120 20.80 -11.22 -24.56
C THR A 120 19.97 -12.02 -25.56
N GLN A 121 19.61 -13.26 -25.21
CA GLN A 121 18.86 -14.16 -26.09
C GLN A 121 17.33 -13.97 -26.03
N ARG A 122 16.82 -13.18 -25.07
CA ARG A 122 15.39 -12.96 -24.85
C ARG A 122 15.11 -11.49 -24.50
N PRO A 123 13.94 -10.96 -24.86
CA PRO A 123 13.51 -9.63 -24.40
C PRO A 123 13.47 -9.59 -22.88
N GLY A 124 13.96 -8.49 -22.32
CA GLY A 124 13.85 -8.19 -20.89
C GLY A 124 12.53 -7.50 -20.59
N TYR A 125 12.17 -7.45 -19.31
CA TYR A 125 11.02 -6.70 -18.83
C TYR A 125 11.46 -5.82 -17.67
N THR A 126 11.05 -4.55 -17.68
CA THR A 126 11.35 -3.63 -16.59
C THR A 126 10.17 -2.72 -16.28
N CYS A 127 9.97 -2.41 -15.02
CA CYS A 127 8.94 -1.49 -14.54
C CYS A 127 9.44 -0.05 -14.74
N ARG A 128 8.76 0.75 -15.57
CA ARG A 128 9.13 2.16 -15.85
C ARG A 128 8.08 3.17 -15.48
N ASN A 129 6.81 2.82 -15.63
CA ASN A 129 5.70 3.75 -15.45
C ASN A 129 5.30 3.79 -13.98
N ASP A 130 4.94 2.62 -13.44
CA ASP A 130 4.60 2.43 -12.04
C ASP A 130 5.51 1.36 -11.44
N ILE A 131 5.99 1.60 -10.23
CA ILE A 131 6.95 0.73 -9.55
C ILE A 131 6.48 0.55 -8.11
N PHE A 132 6.35 -0.70 -7.68
CA PHE A 132 6.37 -1.07 -6.27
C PHE A 132 7.75 -1.62 -5.92
N GLN A 133 8.35 -1.10 -4.85
CA GLN A 133 9.66 -1.51 -4.40
C GLN A 133 9.68 -1.63 -2.88
N VAL A 134 10.34 -2.69 -2.40
CA VAL A 134 10.60 -2.91 -0.98
C VAL A 134 12.10 -2.77 -0.77
N THR A 135 12.49 -1.82 0.07
CA THR A 135 13.89 -1.59 0.43
C THR A 135 14.09 -1.94 1.91
N ASN A 136 15.12 -2.73 2.19
CA ASN A 136 15.58 -2.92 3.57
C ASN A 136 16.56 -1.80 3.91
N LEU A 137 16.22 -0.97 4.90
CA LEU A 137 17.04 0.15 5.34
C LEU A 137 18.24 -0.27 6.22
N GLN A 138 18.39 -1.56 6.55
CA GLN A 138 19.56 -2.09 7.25
C GLN A 138 20.60 -2.66 6.29
N ALA A 139 21.88 -2.59 6.70
CA ALA A 139 23.10 -2.66 5.89
C ALA A 139 23.36 -3.94 5.05
N ASN A 140 22.46 -4.93 5.08
CA ASN A 140 22.54 -6.15 4.29
C ASN A 140 21.27 -6.26 3.43
N SER A 141 21.13 -5.37 2.46
CA SER A 141 19.94 -5.29 1.61
C SER A 141 19.99 -6.38 0.54
N ASP A 142 19.27 -7.49 0.75
CA ASP A 142 18.78 -8.27 -0.37
C ASP A 142 17.82 -7.38 -1.17
N PHE A 143 18.17 -7.10 -2.41
CA PHE A 143 17.36 -6.26 -3.28
C PHE A 143 16.18 -7.09 -3.78
N LEU A 144 14.99 -6.82 -3.25
CA LEU A 144 13.76 -7.36 -3.80
C LEU A 144 13.53 -6.72 -5.18
N PRO A 145 13.18 -7.51 -6.20
CA PRO A 145 12.94 -6.97 -7.53
C PRO A 145 11.77 -5.98 -7.49
N ALA A 146 11.87 -4.93 -8.29
CA ALA A 146 10.76 -4.02 -8.54
C ALA A 146 9.58 -4.80 -9.14
N LEU A 147 8.38 -4.55 -8.62
CA LEU A 147 7.14 -5.18 -9.08
C LEU A 147 6.26 -4.15 -9.80
N CYS A 148 5.57 -4.59 -10.85
CA CYS A 148 4.56 -3.85 -11.59
C CYS A 148 3.60 -4.83 -12.28
N GLY A 149 2.60 -4.32 -13.00
CA GLY A 149 1.53 -5.14 -13.59
C GLY A 149 0.50 -5.63 -12.56
N ASP A 150 -0.04 -6.83 -12.77
CA ASP A 150 -1.07 -7.42 -11.91
C ASP A 150 -0.48 -8.51 -11.00
N ASN A 151 -0.60 -8.31 -9.69
CA ASN A 151 -0.21 -9.28 -8.67
C ASN A 151 -1.32 -9.45 -7.61
N ASN A 152 -2.59 -9.26 -8.01
CA ASN A 152 -3.73 -9.42 -7.11
C ASN A 152 -3.73 -10.82 -6.43
N GLY A 153 -3.92 -10.84 -5.12
CA GLY A 153 -3.98 -12.05 -4.27
C GLY A 153 -2.65 -12.75 -3.99
N GLN A 154 -1.51 -12.18 -4.40
CA GLN A 154 -0.17 -12.77 -4.17
C GLN A 154 0.41 -12.38 -2.79
N HIS A 155 1.47 -13.07 -2.34
CA HIS A 155 2.17 -12.80 -1.07
C HIS A 155 3.65 -13.19 -1.12
#